data_AF-A0A853C6I5-F1
#
_entry.id   AF-A0A853C6I5-F1
#
_cell.length_a   1.000
_cell.length_b   1.000
_cell.length_c   1.000
_cell.angle_alpha   90.00
_cell.angle_beta   90.00
_cell.angle_gamma   90.00
#
_symmetry.space_group_name_H-M   'P 1'
#
loop_
_entity.id
_entity.type
_entity.pdbx_description
1 polymer ?
#
loop_
_entity_poly.entity_id
_entity_poly.type
_entity_poly.pdbx_seq_one_letter_code
_entity_poly.pdbx_strand_id
1 'polypeptide(L)'
;MRILVLALLMIVLGAFTLPLSALFLDGSDTGENLIIPVALVVSCVIGAVLAVPVLEPDMPAGKRALIGVGLGVLGLVVGVVVFFLLLNGFDGA
;
A
#
# COMPACT_ATOMS: atom_id res chain seq x y z
N MET A 1 8.13 -18.80 -3.21
CA MET A 1 6.81 -18.42 -3.77
C MET A 1 5.97 -17.55 -2.84
N ARG A 2 5.88 -17.82 -1.54
CA ARG A 2 5.01 -17.06 -0.60
C ARG A 2 5.26 -15.54 -0.59
N ILE A 3 6.53 -15.11 -0.59
CA ILE A 3 6.91 -13.69 -0.65
C ILE A 3 6.42 -13.02 -1.94
N LEU A 4 6.54 -13.68 -3.09
CA LEU A 4 6.08 -13.13 -4.37
C LEU A 4 4.56 -12.98 -4.40
N VAL A 5 3.82 -13.97 -3.88
CA VAL A 5 2.36 -13.87 -3.76
C VAL A 5 1.97 -12.73 -2.84
N LEU A 6 2.65 -12.58 -1.70
CA LEU A 6 2.41 -11.47 -0.76
C LEU A 6 2.74 -10.11 -1.40
N ALA A 7 3.82 -10.02 -2.18
CA ALA A 7 4.19 -8.80 -2.89
C ALA A 7 3.14 -8.42 -3.94
N LEU A 8 2.69 -9.38 -4.76
CA LEU A 8 1.63 -9.14 -5.74
C LEU A 8 0.33 -8.70 -5.07
N LEU A 9 -0.05 -9.36 -3.96
CA LEU A 9 -1.22 -8.99 -3.16
C LEU A 9 -1.09 -7.55 -2.62
N MET A 10 0.08 -7.16 -2.12
CA MET A 10 0.34 -5.81 -1.64
C MET A 10 0.29 -4.77 -2.75
N ILE A 11 0.74 -5.09 -3.96
CA ILE A 11 0.62 -4.18 -5.11
C ILE A 11 -0.85 -3.92 -5.44
N VAL A 12 -1.67 -4.97 -5.49
CA VAL A 12 -3.11 -4.82 -5.74
C VAL A 12 -3.77 -4.00 -4.62
N LEU A 13 -3.49 -4.32 -3.36
CA LEU A 13 -4.05 -3.60 -2.21
C LEU A 13 -3.60 -2.13 -2.17
N GLY A 14 -2.33 -1.87 -2.50
CA GLY A 14 -1.76 -0.51 -2.58
C GLY A 14 -2.38 0.34 -3.69
N ALA A 15 -2.76 -0.27 -4.82
CA ALA A 15 -3.50 0.39 -5.88
C ALA A 15 -4.94 0.75 -5.45
N PHE A 16 -5.57 -0.07 -4.60
CA PHE A 16 -6.91 0.20 -4.10
C PHE A 16 -6.95 1.14 -2.89
N THR A 17 -5.88 1.25 -2.08
CA THR A 17 -5.89 2.11 -0.90
C THR A 17 -6.05 3.60 -1.23
N LEU A 18 -5.47 4.07 -2.34
CA LEU A 18 -5.62 5.47 -2.79
C LEU A 18 -7.08 5.87 -3.09
N PRO A 19 -7.81 5.20 -4.01
CA PRO A 19 -9.20 5.55 -4.28
C PRO A 19 -10.11 5.31 -3.06
N LEU A 20 -9.79 4.32 -2.22
CA LEU A 20 -10.53 4.10 -0.98
C LEU A 20 -10.34 5.28 -0.01
N SER A 21 -9.10 5.74 0.19
CA SER A 21 -8.81 6.90 1.03
C SER A 21 -9.45 8.16 0.48
N ALA A 22 -9.39 8.38 -0.85
CA ALA A 22 -10.07 9.50 -1.49
C ALA A 22 -11.59 9.44 -1.25
N LEU A 23 -12.23 8.29 -1.41
CA LEU A 23 -13.68 8.14 -1.18
C LEU A 23 -14.14 8.63 0.21
N PHE A 24 -13.31 8.48 1.24
CA PHE A 24 -13.65 8.88 2.62
C PHE A 24 -13.16 10.27 3.03
N LEU A 25 -12.13 10.79 2.37
CA LEU A 25 -11.43 12.00 2.80
C LEU A 25 -11.57 13.16 1.80
N ASP A 26 -12.02 12.89 0.58
CA ASP A 26 -12.22 13.91 -0.45
C ASP A 26 -13.39 14.85 -0.10
N GLY A 27 -13.29 16.12 -0.50
CA GLY A 27 -14.30 17.16 -0.26
C GLY A 27 -13.98 18.22 0.81
N SER A 28 -12.78 18.21 1.39
CA SER A 28 -12.26 19.32 2.20
C SER A 28 -10.74 19.42 2.08
N ASP A 29 -10.19 20.64 2.14
CA ASP A 29 -8.72 20.86 2.05
C ASP A 29 -7.94 20.01 3.06
N THR A 30 -8.46 19.87 4.28
CA THR A 30 -7.83 19.05 5.32
C THR A 30 -7.85 17.56 4.96
N GLY A 31 -8.95 17.09 4.37
CA GLY A 31 -9.12 15.68 4.01
C GLY A 31 -8.26 15.26 2.82
N GLU A 32 -8.17 16.10 1.79
CA GLU A 32 -7.31 15.86 0.62
C GLU A 32 -5.83 15.70 1.02
N ASN A 33 -5.34 16.55 1.92
CA ASN A 33 -3.98 16.48 2.44
C ASN A 33 -3.70 15.21 3.27
N LEU A 34 -4.74 14.50 3.72
CA LEU A 34 -4.62 13.26 4.51
C LEU A 34 -4.72 12.00 3.67
N ILE A 35 -5.07 12.06 2.39
CA ILE A 35 -5.24 10.88 1.53
C ILE A 35 -3.96 10.03 1.49
N ILE A 36 -2.81 10.63 1.16
CA ILE A 36 -1.53 9.92 1.08
C ILE A 36 -1.06 9.43 2.46
N PRO A 37 -1.04 10.27 3.53
CA PRO A 37 -0.68 9.81 4.87
C PRO A 37 -1.53 8.63 5.37
N VAL A 38 -2.85 8.69 5.17
CA VAL A 38 -3.76 7.62 5.60
C VAL A 38 -3.53 6.37 4.77
N ALA A 39 -3.42 6.48 3.45
CA ALA A 39 -3.13 5.34 2.58
C ALA A 39 -1.79 4.66 2.93
N LEU A 40 -0.77 5.44 3.31
CA LEU A 40 0.51 4.94 3.80
C LEU A 40 0.37 4.14 5.09
N VAL A 41 -0.27 4.71 6.11
CA VAL A 41 -0.47 4.04 7.40
C VAL A 41 -1.25 2.75 7.22
N VAL A 42 -2.35 2.79 6.45
CA VAL A 42 -3.18 1.62 6.16
C VAL A 42 -2.38 0.54 5.43
N SER A 43 -1.63 0.89 4.39
CA SER A 43 -0.83 -0.06 3.61
C SER A 43 0.27 -0.72 4.47
N CYS A 44 0.93 0.06 5.34
CA CYS A 44 1.92 -0.45 6.29
C CYS A 44 1.30 -1.44 7.28
N VAL A 45 0.14 -1.11 7.87
CA VAL A 45 -0.55 -1.97 8.84
C VAL A 45 -1.00 -3.28 8.18
N ILE A 46 -1.63 -3.19 7.00
CA ILE A 46 -2.08 -4.38 6.25
C ILE A 46 -0.87 -5.28 5.92
N GLY A 47 0.21 -4.69 5.41
CA GLY A 47 1.44 -5.42 5.10
C GLY A 47 2.02 -6.12 6.32
N ALA A 48 2.15 -5.41 7.44
CA ALA A 48 2.65 -5.97 8.69
C ALA A 48 1.81 -7.16 9.18
N VAL A 49 0.48 -7.01 9.18
CA VAL A 49 -0.46 -8.04 9.67
C VAL A 49 -0.44 -9.27 8.78
N LEU A 50 -0.42 -9.11 7.46
CA LEU A 50 -0.44 -10.23 6.52
C LEU A 50 0.90 -10.97 6.44
N ALA A 51 2.01 -10.29 6.64
CA ALA A 51 3.33 -10.91 6.55
C ALA A 51 3.63 -11.88 7.71
N VAL A 52 3.12 -11.62 8.91
CA VAL A 52 3.37 -12.47 10.09
C VAL A 52 2.91 -13.93 9.90
N PRO A 53 1.66 -14.22 9.47
CA PRO A 53 1.20 -15.60 9.25
C PRO A 53 1.68 -16.21 7.93
N VAL A 54 2.03 -15.40 6.92
CA VAL A 54 2.40 -15.89 5.58
C VAL A 54 3.87 -16.27 5.48
N LEU A 55 4.75 -15.47 6.07
CA LEU A 55 6.20 -15.70 6.03
C LEU A 55 6.63 -16.83 6.96
N GLU A 56 7.82 -17.36 6.71
CA GLU A 56 8.33 -18.56 7.38
C GLU A 56 8.41 -18.37 8.90
N PRO A 57 7.93 -19.35 9.69
CA PRO A 57 7.76 -19.20 11.13
C PRO A 57 9.07 -19.20 11.92
N ASP A 58 10.15 -19.69 11.32
CA ASP A 58 11.54 -19.66 11.83
C ASP A 58 12.09 -18.22 11.92
N MET A 59 11.51 -17.28 11.16
CA MET A 59 11.86 -15.87 11.23
C MET A 59 11.18 -15.19 12.44
N PRO A 60 11.85 -14.27 13.17
CA PRO A 60 11.20 -13.48 14.21
C PRO A 60 9.99 -12.69 13.69
N ALA A 61 8.91 -12.64 14.46
CA ALA A 61 7.67 -11.96 14.07
C ALA A 61 7.89 -10.47 13.71
N GLY A 62 8.78 -9.78 14.43
CA GLY A 62 9.13 -8.39 14.14
C GLY A 62 9.79 -8.20 12.76
N LYS A 63 10.66 -9.14 12.36
CA LYS A 63 11.29 -9.11 11.03
C LYS A 63 10.27 -9.38 9.92
N ARG A 64 9.34 -10.32 10.15
CA ARG A 64 8.22 -10.59 9.23
C ARG A 64 7.33 -9.37 9.05
N ALA A 65 6.95 -8.71 10.15
CA ALA A 65 6.17 -7.48 10.11
C ALA A 65 6.88 -6.37 9.33
N LEU A 66 8.19 -6.16 9.55
CA LEU A 66 8.98 -5.16 8.81
C LEU A 66 9.05 -5.44 7.31
N ILE A 67 9.21 -6.71 6.90
CA ILE A 67 9.14 -7.10 5.49
C ILE A 67 7.74 -6.76 4.93
N GLY A 68 6.69 -7.09 5.68
CA GLY A 68 5.32 -6.74 5.35
C GLY A 68 5.10 -5.25 5.14
N VAL A 69 5.58 -4.41 6.05
CA VAL A 69 5.56 -2.94 5.93
C VAL A 69 6.25 -2.51 4.65
N GLY A 70 7.45 -3.02 4.37
CA GLY A 70 8.19 -2.69 3.15
C GLY A 70 7.42 -3.05 1.88
N LEU A 71 6.77 -4.22 1.85
CA LEU A 71 5.91 -4.62 0.73
C LEU A 71 4.66 -3.75 0.60
N GLY A 72 4.04 -3.36 1.72
CA GLY A 72 2.90 -2.44 1.73
C GLY A 72 3.26 -1.05 1.18
N VAL A 73 4.41 -0.51 1.58
CA VAL A 73 4.94 0.76 1.03
C VAL A 73 5.20 0.63 -0.47
N LEU A 74 5.86 -0.45 -0.89
CA LEU A 74 6.13 -0.69 -2.31
C LEU A 74 4.83 -0.79 -3.11
N GLY A 75 3.83 -1.50 -2.59
CA GLY A 75 2.52 -1.61 -3.21
C GLY A 75 1.82 -0.26 -3.36
N LEU A 76 1.88 0.59 -2.32
CA LEU A 76 1.34 1.94 -2.38
C LEU A 76 2.05 2.81 -3.42
N VAL A 77 3.39 2.76 -3.49
CA VAL A 77 4.16 3.51 -4.50
C VAL A 77 3.74 3.10 -5.91
N VAL A 78 3.60 1.80 -6.16
CA VAL A 78 3.09 1.30 -7.45
C VAL A 78 1.67 1.82 -7.69
N GLY A 79 0.81 1.78 -6.67
CA GLY A 79 -0.54 2.36 -6.73
C GLY A 79 -0.54 3.83 -7.12
N VAL A 80 0.30 4.66 -6.49
CA VAL A 80 0.46 6.08 -6.82
C VAL A 80 0.87 6.26 -8.27
N VAL A 81 1.90 5.51 -8.73
CA VAL A 81 2.39 5.60 -10.11
C VAL A 81 1.30 5.22 -11.10
N VAL A 82 0.59 4.13 -10.86
CA VAL A 82 -0.53 3.68 -11.71
C VAL A 82 -1.63 4.75 -11.73
N PHE A 83 -2.03 5.28 -10.59
CA PHE A 83 -3.07 6.30 -10.51
C PHE A 83 -2.66 7.60 -11.21
N PHE A 84 -1.41 8.02 -11.04
CA PHE A 84 -0.83 9.16 -11.74
C PHE A 84 -0.88 8.98 -13.25
N LEU A 85 -0.46 7.82 -13.77
CA LEU A 85 -0.51 7.50 -15.20
C LEU A 85 -1.95 7.41 -15.73
N LEU A 86 -2.89 6.92 -14.92
CA LEU A 86 -4.30 6.85 -15.31
C LEU A 86 -4.95 8.25 -15.40
N LEU A 87 -4.55 9.18 -14.53
CA LEU A 87 -5.09 10.53 -14.51
C LEU A 87 -4.43 11.44 -15.56
N ASN A 88 -3.11 11.33 -15.74
CA ASN A 88 -2.34 12.27 -16.57
C ASN A 88 -1.90 11.67 -17.92
N GLY A 89 -2.08 10.37 -18.14
CA GLY A 89 -1.50 9.67 -19.28
C GLY A 89 0.03 9.56 -19.21
N PHE A 90 0.65 9.16 -20.32
CA PHE A 90 2.12 9.06 -20.42
C PHE A 90 2.81 10.38 -20.76
N ASP A 91 2.04 11.37 -21.21
CA ASP A 91 2.55 12.69 -21.58
C ASP A 91 2.73 13.61 -20.36
N GLY A 92 2.23 13.21 -19.19
CA GLY A 92 2.35 13.95 -17.92
C GLY A 92 1.23 14.97 -17.70
N ALA A 93 1.24 15.57 -16.50
CA ALA A 93 0.34 16.65 -16.10
C ALA A 93 0.77 18.00 -16.66
#